data_AF-A0A7G7G7D6-F1
#
_entry.id   AF-A0A7G7G7D6-F1
#
_cell.length_a   1.000
_cell.length_b   1.000
_cell.length_c   1.000
_cell.angle_alpha   90.00
_cell.angle_beta   90.00
_cell.angle_gamma   90.00
#
_symmetry.space_group_name_H-M   'P 1'
#
loop_
_entity.id
_entity.type
_entity.pdbx_description
1 polymer ?
#
loop_
_entity_poly.entity_id
_entity_poly.type
_entity_poly.pdbx_seq_one_letter_code
_entity_poly.pdbx_strand_id
1 'polypeptide(L)'
;MIGENIKKAIEDSDLTPEQVAAHAEMSVANLYKIYKRDSVESRYLVKIAEILRLPVEYLLYNKKVSKNTYYNVKLNGIANTMGHVTKQKITIPGNLNDNSKISMDKVLHELALCRAENASLVKELQLKDEIIELLKKIK
;
A
#
# COMPACT_ATOMS: atom_id res chain seq x y z
N MET A 1 20.83 -9.19 3.21
CA MET A 1 21.34 -7.81 3.45
C MET A 1 20.24 -6.80 3.20
N ILE A 2 20.25 -5.60 3.81
CA ILE A 2 19.15 -4.60 3.62
C ILE A 2 19.03 -4.21 2.15
N GLY A 3 20.15 -3.96 1.48
CA GLY A 3 20.19 -3.65 0.05
C GLY A 3 19.57 -4.75 -0.83
N GLU A 4 19.80 -6.02 -0.51
CA GLU A 4 19.20 -7.15 -1.21
C GLU A 4 17.70 -7.27 -0.97
N ASN A 5 17.24 -6.98 0.25
CA ASN A 5 15.81 -6.98 0.57
C ASN A 5 15.08 -5.89 -0.22
N ILE A 6 15.69 -4.70 -0.33
CA ILE A 6 15.17 -3.61 -1.18
C ILE A 6 15.14 -4.05 -2.64
N LYS A 7 16.22 -4.64 -3.15
CA LYS A 7 16.29 -5.12 -4.54
C LYS A 7 15.16 -6.12 -4.83
N LYS A 8 14.99 -7.14 -3.99
CA LYS A 8 13.93 -8.14 -4.13
C LYS A 8 12.55 -7.51 -4.05
N ALA A 9 12.32 -6.60 -3.11
CA ALA A 9 11.04 -5.93 -2.96
C ALA A 9 10.65 -5.11 -4.21
N ILE A 10 11.63 -4.54 -4.93
CA ILE A 10 11.41 -3.85 -6.19
C ILE A 10 11.15 -4.86 -7.31
N GLU A 11 11.93 -5.94 -7.39
CA GLU A 11 11.74 -7.02 -8.39
C GLU A 11 10.39 -7.74 -8.25
N ASP A 12 9.88 -7.87 -7.02
CA ASP A 12 8.57 -8.47 -6.70
C ASP A 12 7.40 -7.49 -6.90
N SER A 13 7.69 -6.24 -7.26
CA SER A 13 6.69 -5.17 -7.47
C SER A 13 6.51 -4.85 -8.96
N ASP A 14 5.43 -4.17 -9.30
CA ASP A 14 5.18 -3.67 -10.66
C ASP A 14 5.94 -2.35 -10.98
N LEU A 15 6.91 -1.97 -10.14
CA LEU A 15 7.61 -0.68 -10.22
C LEU A 15 9.01 -0.84 -10.79
N THR A 16 9.43 0.11 -11.63
CA THR A 16 10.80 0.13 -12.15
C THR A 16 11.77 0.78 -11.15
N PRO A 17 13.06 0.42 -11.17
CA PRO A 17 14.08 1.08 -10.35
C PRO A 17 14.13 2.60 -10.55
N GLU A 18 13.83 3.09 -11.75
CA GLU A 18 13.76 4.52 -12.09
C GLU A 18 12.63 5.22 -11.33
N GLN A 19 11.45 4.60 -11.26
CA GLN A 19 10.30 5.14 -10.53
C GLN A 19 10.57 5.20 -9.03
N VAL A 20 11.19 4.15 -8.48
CA VAL A 20 11.57 4.08 -7.06
C VAL A 20 12.65 5.13 -6.73
N ALA A 21 13.67 5.26 -7.57
CA ALA A 21 14.73 6.25 -7.38
C ALA A 21 14.18 7.69 -7.47
N ALA A 22 13.30 7.97 -8.42
CA ALA A 22 12.65 9.26 -8.58
C ALA A 22 11.82 9.63 -7.34
N HIS A 23 11.00 8.70 -6.84
CA HIS A 23 10.21 8.93 -5.63
C HIS A 23 11.09 9.11 -4.38
N ALA A 24 12.18 8.36 -4.30
CA ALA A 24 13.15 8.49 -3.21
C ALA A 24 14.06 9.74 -3.34
N GLU A 25 13.87 10.59 -4.36
CA GLU A 25 14.69 11.77 -4.65
C GLU A 25 16.19 11.44 -4.73
N MET A 26 16.52 10.33 -5.41
CA MET A 26 17.91 9.93 -5.64
C MET A 26 18.16 9.54 -7.10
N SER A 27 19.44 9.51 -7.48
CA SER A 27 19.81 8.96 -8.77
C SER A 27 19.67 7.43 -8.77
N VAL A 28 19.33 6.87 -9.92
CA VAL A 28 19.26 5.40 -10.13
C VAL A 28 20.61 4.74 -9.82
N ALA A 29 21.72 5.42 -10.14
CA ALA A 29 23.06 4.95 -9.79
C ALA A 29 23.27 4.80 -8.28
N ASN A 30 22.70 5.71 -7.46
CA ASN A 30 22.75 5.60 -6.01
C ASN A 30 21.86 4.46 -5.50
N LEU A 31 20.70 4.23 -6.10
CA LEU A 31 19.85 3.08 -5.78
C LEU A 31 20.60 1.75 -6.03
N TYR A 32 21.28 1.60 -7.18
CA TYR A 32 22.10 0.42 -7.45
C TYR A 32 23.28 0.23 -6.49
N LYS A 33 23.84 1.33 -5.95
CA LYS A 33 24.85 1.24 -4.88
C LYS A 33 24.24 0.74 -3.58
N ILE A 34 23.02 1.14 -3.25
CA ILE A 34 22.30 0.68 -2.04
C ILE A 34 22.09 -0.84 -2.10
N TYR A 35 21.80 -1.43 -3.26
CA TYR A 35 21.61 -2.89 -3.40
C TYR A 35 22.81 -3.71 -2.92
N LYS A 36 24.01 -3.13 -2.92
CA LYS A 36 25.26 -3.79 -2.53
C LYS A 36 25.68 -3.47 -1.09
N ARG A 37 24.89 -2.68 -0.36
CA ARG A 37 25.21 -2.19 0.99
C ARG A 37 24.26 -2.76 2.03
N ASP A 38 24.78 -2.89 3.25
CA ASP A 38 24.00 -3.21 4.46
C ASP A 38 23.47 -1.98 5.18
N SER A 39 23.74 -0.78 4.65
CA SER A 39 23.28 0.46 5.23
C SER A 39 22.68 1.36 4.16
N VAL A 40 21.64 2.08 4.57
CA VAL A 40 20.93 3.08 3.77
C VAL A 40 20.49 4.19 4.71
N GLU A 41 20.49 5.44 4.24
CA GLU A 41 19.97 6.54 5.04
C GLU A 41 18.47 6.33 5.29
N SER A 42 18.05 6.59 6.52
CA SER A 42 16.66 6.37 6.96
C SER A 42 15.63 7.07 6.07
N ARG A 43 15.94 8.30 5.61
CA ARG A 43 15.07 9.05 4.68
C ARG A 43 14.76 8.28 3.40
N TYR A 44 15.74 7.58 2.85
CA TYR A 44 15.58 6.83 1.61
C TYR A 44 14.84 5.53 1.86
N LEU A 45 15.14 4.87 2.97
CA LEU A 45 14.44 3.64 3.36
C LEU A 45 12.93 3.88 3.54
N VAL A 46 12.56 4.99 4.17
CA VAL A 46 11.14 5.37 4.36
C VAL A 46 10.47 5.62 3.01
N LYS A 47 11.06 6.44 2.12
CA LYS A 47 10.48 6.72 0.80
C LYS A 47 10.36 5.48 -0.08
N ILE A 48 11.35 4.60 -0.04
CA ILE A 48 11.30 3.32 -0.77
C ILE A 48 10.18 2.42 -0.21
N ALA A 49 10.04 2.35 1.11
CA ALA A 49 8.96 1.61 1.75
C ALA A 49 7.57 2.17 1.40
N GLU A 50 7.43 3.50 1.35
CA GLU A 50 6.19 4.19 0.97
C GLU A 50 5.75 3.86 -0.45
N ILE A 51 6.64 4.00 -1.45
CA ILE A 51 6.27 3.72 -2.85
C ILE A 51 5.98 2.22 -3.08
N LEU A 52 6.74 1.34 -2.43
CA LEU A 52 6.52 -0.10 -2.51
C LEU A 52 5.29 -0.56 -1.73
N ARG A 53 4.67 0.32 -0.92
CA ARG A 53 3.60 -0.02 0.01
C ARG A 53 3.98 -1.22 0.87
N LEU A 54 5.19 -1.16 1.44
CA LEU A 54 5.71 -2.15 2.36
C LEU A 54 6.11 -1.46 3.66
N PRO A 55 5.95 -2.12 4.81
CA PRO A 55 6.48 -1.60 6.07
C PRO A 55 8.01 -1.64 6.06
N VAL A 56 8.64 -0.66 6.69
CA VAL A 56 10.11 -0.55 6.77
C VAL A 56 10.73 -1.83 7.37
N GLU A 57 10.04 -2.46 8.31
CA GLU A 57 10.44 -3.71 8.94
C GLU A 57 10.58 -4.88 7.95
N TYR A 58 9.81 -4.87 6.85
CA TYR A 58 9.97 -5.86 5.78
C TYR A 58 11.34 -5.71 5.13
N LEU A 59 11.75 -4.48 4.82
CA LEU A 59 13.04 -4.20 4.19
C LEU A 59 14.21 -4.46 5.14
N LEU A 60 14.05 -4.21 6.44
CA LEU A 60 15.09 -4.43 7.45
C LEU A 60 15.29 -5.90 7.80
N TYR A 61 14.20 -6.65 8.02
CA TYR A 61 14.27 -7.98 8.62
C TYR A 61 13.79 -9.11 7.69
N ASN A 62 13.33 -8.79 6.47
CA ASN A 62 12.71 -9.74 5.55
C ASN A 62 11.57 -10.56 6.21
N LYS A 63 10.86 -9.93 7.16
CA LYS A 63 9.80 -10.58 7.89
C LYS A 63 8.53 -10.45 7.06
N LYS A 64 7.96 -11.58 6.61
CA LYS A 64 6.66 -11.58 5.91
C LYS A 64 5.64 -10.86 6.76
N VAL A 65 5.19 -9.70 6.29
CA VAL A 65 4.20 -8.91 7.01
C VAL A 65 2.82 -9.35 6.57
N SER A 66 1.95 -9.66 7.54
CA SER A 66 0.55 -9.97 7.29
C SER A 66 -0.08 -8.80 6.53
N LYS A 67 -0.83 -9.09 5.46
CA LYS A 67 -1.47 -8.13 4.53
C LYS A 67 -2.39 -7.08 5.23
N ASN A 68 -2.64 -7.21 6.53
CA ASN A 68 -3.43 -6.30 7.36
C ASN A 68 -2.59 -5.34 8.24
N THR A 69 -1.29 -5.21 8.00
CA THR A 69 -0.47 -4.31 8.81
C THR A 69 -0.61 -2.89 8.28
N TYR A 70 -1.30 -2.06 9.04
CA TYR A 70 -1.46 -0.63 8.80
C TYR A 70 -0.11 0.04 8.52
N TYR A 71 -0.04 0.83 7.44
CA TYR A 71 1.08 1.70 7.04
C TYR A 71 1.34 2.86 8.02
N ASN A 72 0.92 2.72 9.26
CA ASN A 72 1.20 3.68 10.31
C ASN A 72 2.57 3.32 10.87
N VAL A 73 3.59 4.04 10.41
CA VAL A 73 4.91 4.11 11.02
C VAL A 73 4.71 4.49 12.49
N LYS A 74 4.51 3.51 13.37
CA LYS A 74 4.79 3.67 14.78
C LYS A 74 6.31 3.67 14.89
N LEU A 75 6.88 4.86 14.77
CA LEU A 75 8.27 5.12 15.08
C LEU A 75 8.46 4.79 16.57
N ASN A 76 8.80 3.55 16.88
CA ASN A 76 9.31 3.20 18.20
C ASN A 76 10.70 3.84 18.29
N GLY A 77 10.74 5.08 18.78
CA GLY A 77 11.98 5.81 19.00
C GLY A 77 12.92 4.94 19.83
N ILE A 78 14.10 4.65 19.30
CA ILE A 78 15.20 4.08 20.08
C ILE A 78 15.72 5.24 20.93
N ALA A 79 15.13 5.42 22.11
CA ALA A 79 15.61 6.37 23.09
C ALA A 79 16.78 5.73 23.86
N ASN A 80 18.00 6.13 23.51
CA ASN A 80 19.19 5.93 24.36
C ASN A 80 19.18 6.92 25.52
N THR A 81 18.10 6.97 26.29
CA THR A 81 18.04 7.73 27.55
C THR A 81 17.60 6.79 28.66
N MET A 82 18.55 6.54 29.57
CA MET A 82 18.33 5.85 30.83
C MET A 82 17.10 6.42 31.53
N GLY A 83 16.09 5.57 31.76
CA GLY A 83 15.11 5.74 32.83
C GLY A 83 14.11 6.89 32.69
N HIS A 84 13.31 6.94 31.62
CA HIS A 84 11.90 7.39 31.74
C HIS A 84 11.12 7.08 30.46
N VAL A 85 10.22 6.08 30.50
CA VAL A 85 9.26 5.83 29.41
C VAL A 85 8.22 6.95 29.45
N THR A 86 8.54 8.07 28.79
CA THR A 86 7.58 9.14 28.59
C THR A 86 6.76 8.77 27.36
N LYS A 87 5.49 8.39 27.56
CA LYS A 87 4.51 8.24 26.47
C LYS A 87 4.22 9.64 25.89
N GLN A 88 5.14 10.17 25.08
CA GLN A 88 4.92 11.42 24.38
C GLN A 88 3.99 11.15 23.19
N LYS A 89 2.74 11.57 23.34
CA LYS A 89 1.79 11.68 22.25
C LYS A 89 2.23 12.88 21.40
N ILE A 90 2.82 12.63 20.23
CA ILE A 90 3.19 13.70 19.30
C ILE A 90 1.88 14.28 18.75
N THR A 91 1.46 15.42 19.29
CA THR A 91 0.44 16.27 18.67
C THR A 91 1.16 17.06 17.58
N ILE A 92 0.98 16.66 16.32
CA ILE A 92 1.45 17.43 15.17
C ILE A 92 0.52 18.66 15.05
N PRO A 93 1.00 19.91 15.20
CA PRO A 93 0.18 21.09 14.98
C PRO A 93 0.16 21.35 13.48
N GLY A 94 -0.73 20.65 12.79
CA GLY A 94 -0.87 20.76 11.35
C GLY A 94 -2.25 20.26 10.96
N ASN A 95 -3.22 21.18 10.99
CA ASN A 95 -4.52 21.14 10.31
C ASN A 95 -4.97 19.74 9.82
N LEU A 96 -5.25 18.83 10.76
CA LEU A 96 -6.04 17.63 10.47
C LEU A 96 -7.48 18.09 10.37
N ASN A 97 -7.86 18.49 9.17
CA ASN A 97 -9.25 18.69 8.81
C ASN A 97 -9.98 17.36 9.13
N ASP A 98 -10.86 17.46 10.12
CA ASP A 98 -11.61 16.40 10.77
C ASP A 98 -12.71 15.86 9.83
N ASN A 99 -12.30 15.24 8.73
CA ASN A 99 -13.21 14.73 7.69
C ASN A 99 -13.10 13.21 7.44
N SER A 100 -12.31 12.48 8.22
CA SER A 100 -12.12 11.03 8.03
C SER A 100 -12.96 10.17 8.98
N LYS A 101 -14.12 10.63 9.42
CA LYS A 101 -15.20 9.72 9.84
C LYS A 101 -15.92 9.23 8.57
N ILE A 102 -15.20 8.49 7.73
CA ILE A 102 -15.85 7.63 6.74
C ILE A 102 -16.64 6.63 7.58
N SER A 103 -17.92 6.91 7.76
CA SER A 103 -18.81 6.01 8.48
C SER A 103 -18.77 4.69 7.72
N MET A 104 -18.23 3.65 8.35
CA MET A 104 -18.14 2.30 7.78
C MET A 104 -19.49 1.86 7.18
N ASP A 105 -20.58 2.34 7.77
CA ASP A 105 -21.95 2.11 7.31
C ASP A 105 -22.23 2.68 5.92
N LYS A 106 -21.67 3.85 5.55
CA LYS A 106 -21.85 4.44 4.22
C LYS A 106 -21.15 3.60 3.16
N VAL A 107 -19.93 3.15 3.44
CA VAL A 107 -19.15 2.30 2.51
C VAL A 107 -19.81 0.92 2.35
N LEU A 108 -20.30 0.34 3.45
CA LEU A 108 -21.06 -0.90 3.41
C LEU A 108 -22.36 -0.77 2.60
N HIS A 109 -23.04 0.38 2.74
CA HIS A 109 -24.26 0.67 1.98
C HIS A 109 -23.99 0.83 0.48
N GLU A 110 -22.97 1.59 0.10
CA GLU A 110 -22.55 1.75 -1.31
C GLU A 110 -22.16 0.40 -1.92
N LEU A 111 -21.44 -0.43 -1.17
CA LEU A 111 -21.05 -1.77 -1.63
C LEU A 111 -22.28 -2.67 -1.84
N ALA A 112 -23.29 -2.56 -0.97
CA ALA A 112 -24.56 -3.28 -1.12
C ALA A 112 -25.33 -2.82 -2.36
N LEU A 113 -25.39 -1.51 -2.62
CA LEU A 113 -26.01 -0.93 -3.82
C LEU A 113 -25.31 -1.43 -5.09
N CYS A 114 -23.98 -1.32 -5.18
CA CYS A 114 -23.24 -1.79 -6.35
C CYS A 114 -23.40 -3.30 -6.59
N ARG A 115 -23.53 -4.11 -5.53
CA ARG A 115 -23.81 -5.55 -5.67
C ARG A 115 -25.21 -5.81 -6.22
N ALA A 116 -26.21 -5.05 -5.78
CA ALA A 116 -27.57 -5.16 -6.27
C ALA A 116 -27.67 -4.76 -7.75
N GLU A 117 -27.03 -3.65 -8.14
CA GLU A 117 -26.97 -3.18 -9.53
C GLU A 117 -26.29 -4.20 -10.44
N ASN A 118 -25.14 -4.74 -10.02
CA ASN A 118 -24.46 -5.79 -10.78
C ASN A 118 -25.34 -7.04 -10.95
N ALA A 119 -26.04 -7.48 -9.90
CA ALA A 119 -26.94 -8.63 -10.00
C ALA A 119 -28.11 -8.38 -10.96
N SER A 120 -28.64 -7.15 -11.00
CA SER A 120 -29.70 -6.77 -11.94
C SER A 120 -29.19 -6.76 -13.38
N LEU A 121 -28.03 -6.16 -13.63
CA LEU A 121 -27.42 -6.09 -14.96
C LEU A 121 -27.07 -7.48 -15.50
N VAL A 122 -26.59 -8.38 -14.65
CA VAL A 122 -26.31 -9.78 -15.03
C VAL A 122 -27.58 -10.51 -15.46
N LYS A 123 -28.71 -10.31 -14.74
CA LYS A 123 -29.99 -10.89 -15.16
C LYS A 123 -30.49 -10.31 -16.48
N GLU A 124 -30.33 -9.01 -16.69
CA GLU A 124 -30.73 -8.38 -17.95
C GLU A 124 -29.91 -8.91 -19.13
N LEU A 125 -28.61 -9.14 -18.94
CA LEU A 125 -27.75 -9.78 -19.94
C LEU A 125 -28.20 -11.22 -20.25
N GLN A 126 -28.51 -12.02 -19.23
CA GLN A 126 -29.02 -13.38 -19.41
C GLN A 126 -30.31 -13.40 -20.23
N LEU A 127 -31.25 -12.51 -19.92
CA LEU A 127 -32.49 -12.39 -20.69
C LEU A 127 -32.23 -11.96 -22.14
N LYS A 128 -31.29 -11.05 -22.37
CA LYS A 128 -30.89 -10.65 -23.74
C LYS A 128 -30.27 -11.82 -24.50
N ASP A 129 -29.43 -12.62 -23.85
CA ASP A 129 -28.82 -13.81 -24.46
C ASP A 129 -29.88 -14.87 -24.81
N GLU A 130 -30.85 -15.13 -23.92
CA GLU A 130 -31.98 -16.04 -24.18
C GLU A 130 -32.85 -15.57 -25.35
N ILE A 131 -33.15 -14.26 -25.43
CA ILE A 131 -33.90 -13.68 -26.57
C ILE A 131 -33.13 -13.86 -27.87
N ILE A 132 -31.81 -13.60 -27.87
CA ILE A 132 -30.97 -13.80 -29.06
C ILE A 132 -30.98 -15.27 -29.48
N GLU A 133 -30.91 -16.20 -28.53
CA GLU A 133 -30.95 -17.64 -28.82
C GLU A 133 -32.30 -18.07 -29.42
N LEU A 134 -33.42 -17.56 -28.88
CA LEU A 134 -34.75 -17.80 -29.43
C LEU A 134 -34.90 -17.22 -30.84
N LEU A 135 -34.41 -16.00 -31.08
CA LEU A 135 -34.43 -15.37 -32.41
C LEU A 135 -33.55 -16.11 -33.44
N LYS A 136 -32.44 -16.73 -33.01
CA LYS A 136 -31.62 -17.59 -33.86
C LYS A 136 -32.33 -18.89 -34.24
N LYS A 137 -33.21 -19.42 -33.39
CA LYS A 137 -33.98 -20.66 -33.65
C LYS A 137 -35.20 -20.44 -34.55
N ILE A 138 -35.62 -19.19 -34.76
CA ILE A 138 -36.79 -18.83 -35.58
C ILE A 138 -36.41 -18.50 -37.04
N LYS A 139 -35.11 -18.35 -37.34
CA LYS A 139 -34.57 -18.26 -38.72
C LYS A 139 -34.14 -19.63 -39.23
#